data_AF-M4CAT1-F1
#
_entry.id   AF-M4CAT1-F1
#
_cell.length_a   1.000
_cell.length_b   1.000
_cell.length_c   1.000
_cell.angle_alpha   90.00
_cell.angle_beta   90.00
_cell.angle_gamma   90.00
#
_symmetry.space_group_name_H-M   'P 1'
#
loop_
_entity.id
_entity.type
_entity.pdbx_description
1 polymer ?
#
loop_
_entity_poly.entity_id
_entity_poly.type
_entity_poly.pdbx_seq_one_letter_code
_entity_poly.pdbx_strand_id
1 'polypeptide(L)'
;MLLGEPSGDTVEVAVAFVKECGATLLEVSPRVFDIFRGILQEGDLEYTSKCLVESLVSINFENHKAIRPELDLLDEKVTHIISLFDEIDPETSLDVFKPDPEFHQNERKYEQLKRKILGEEEDHTETDLVSLRRKIYQTITSSLNYEDAGHKLLQLLRIKPGQEMELCVMILECCTEEITYRSFYGHLAHRFCLKSKAYIECFKNLFVQQYVTLHRLETNKLRIVAMFFAHVLAADALPWEVLGNIRLTEEDTTTFSRIFVKILFQELSEKLGVGLDEKLQDPAMEETFEPIFPKDHPKNMRFSMKFFTFIGLGGITGKLRQLLQALY
;
A
#
# COMPACT_ATOMS: atom_id res chain seq x y z
N MET A 1 -49.07 10.91 23.03
CA MET A 1 -49.55 10.19 21.84
C MET A 1 -49.70 8.70 22.15
N LEU A 2 -48.62 7.94 22.36
CA LEU A 2 -48.70 6.50 22.65
C LEU A 2 -49.42 6.15 23.96
N LEU A 3 -49.20 6.94 25.01
CA LEU A 3 -49.77 6.69 26.35
C LEU A 3 -51.03 7.53 26.64
N GLY A 4 -51.65 8.11 25.61
CA GLY A 4 -52.91 8.86 25.78
C GLY A 4 -54.10 7.94 26.04
N GLU A 5 -54.16 6.84 25.31
CA GLU A 5 -55.10 5.72 25.51
C GLU A 5 -54.27 4.42 25.48
N PRO A 6 -53.79 3.93 26.64
CA PRO A 6 -52.87 2.81 26.69
C PRO A 6 -53.59 1.50 26.33
N SER A 7 -53.04 0.81 25.34
CA SER A 7 -53.41 -0.54 24.87
C SER A 7 -52.20 -1.47 24.94
N GLY A 8 -52.40 -2.78 24.79
CA GLY A 8 -51.32 -3.77 24.77
C GLY A 8 -50.15 -3.34 23.86
N ASP A 9 -50.47 -3.09 22.59
CA ASP A 9 -49.49 -2.74 21.56
C ASP A 9 -48.84 -1.36 21.79
N THR A 10 -49.61 -0.35 22.21
CA THR A 10 -49.07 1.01 22.41
C THR A 10 -48.15 1.08 23.63
N VAL A 11 -48.47 0.32 24.68
CA VAL A 11 -47.60 0.16 25.86
C VAL A 11 -46.34 -0.58 25.50
N GLU A 12 -46.42 -1.64 24.70
CA GLU A 12 -45.24 -2.38 24.24
C GLU A 12 -44.28 -1.49 23.46
N VAL A 13 -44.78 -0.75 22.46
CA VAL A 13 -43.98 0.19 21.66
C VAL A 13 -43.37 1.29 22.53
N ALA A 14 -44.15 1.87 23.45
CA ALA A 14 -43.68 2.91 24.35
C ALA A 14 -42.58 2.40 25.30
N VAL A 15 -42.75 1.19 25.86
CA VAL A 15 -41.75 0.56 26.72
C VAL A 15 -40.47 0.26 25.94
N ALA A 16 -40.57 -0.33 24.75
CA ALA A 16 -39.42 -0.63 23.91
C ALA A 16 -38.65 0.65 23.55
N PHE A 17 -39.34 1.71 23.15
CA PHE A 17 -38.74 2.99 22.82
C PHE A 17 -37.98 3.60 24.01
N VAL A 18 -38.58 3.60 25.20
CA VAL A 18 -37.95 4.17 26.41
C VAL A 18 -36.83 3.30 26.95
N LYS A 19 -36.80 1.98 26.67
CA LYS A 19 -35.62 1.15 27.00
C LYS A 19 -34.39 1.60 26.22
N GLU A 20 -34.54 2.00 24.97
CA GLU A 20 -33.41 2.42 24.12
C GLU A 20 -32.92 3.85 24.44
N CYS A 21 -33.83 4.81 24.65
CA CYS A 21 -33.47 6.22 24.88
C CYS A 21 -33.56 6.68 26.35
N GLY A 22 -33.93 5.78 27.27
CA GLY A 22 -34.28 6.09 28.65
C GLY A 22 -33.15 6.70 29.47
N ALA A 23 -31.91 6.29 29.22
CA ALA A 23 -30.74 6.87 29.89
C ALA A 23 -30.61 8.38 29.60
N THR A 24 -30.76 8.79 28.34
CA THR A 24 -30.77 10.22 27.96
C THR A 24 -32.00 10.94 28.50
N LEU A 25 -33.17 10.29 28.48
CA LEU A 25 -34.40 10.89 28.98
C LEU A 25 -34.36 11.13 30.50
N LEU A 26 -33.68 10.29 31.28
CA LEU A 26 -33.49 10.55 32.72
C LEU A 26 -32.71 11.84 32.97
N GLU A 27 -31.73 12.15 32.12
CA GLU A 27 -30.92 13.36 32.25
C GLU A 27 -31.68 14.62 31.77
N VAL A 28 -32.42 14.51 30.67
CA VAL A 28 -33.02 15.69 30.00
C VAL A 28 -34.48 15.92 30.40
N SER A 29 -35.26 14.86 30.64
CA SER A 29 -36.69 14.95 30.96
C SER A 29 -37.18 13.74 31.79
N PRO A 30 -36.84 13.67 33.09
CA PRO A 30 -37.16 12.52 33.95
C PRO A 30 -38.67 12.32 34.17
N ARG A 31 -39.48 13.36 33.92
CA ARG A 31 -40.94 13.35 34.07
C ARG A 31 -41.62 12.27 33.24
N VAL A 32 -40.98 11.77 32.18
CA VAL A 32 -41.51 10.66 31.36
C VAL A 32 -41.70 9.39 32.20
N PHE A 33 -40.80 9.10 33.14
CA PHE A 33 -40.89 7.91 33.98
C PHE A 33 -42.01 7.99 35.01
N ASP A 34 -42.37 9.20 35.46
CA ASP A 34 -43.50 9.40 36.36
C ASP A 34 -44.84 9.10 35.66
N ILE A 35 -44.93 9.33 34.34
CA ILE A 35 -46.10 8.94 33.55
C ILE A 35 -46.25 7.41 33.52
N PHE A 36 -45.16 6.66 33.32
CA PHE A 36 -45.21 5.19 33.38
C PHE A 36 -45.56 4.66 34.77
N ARG A 37 -45.04 5.29 35.84
CA ARG A 37 -45.42 4.94 37.22
C ARG A 37 -46.90 5.22 37.49
N GLY A 38 -47.43 6.33 37.01
CA GLY A 38 -48.85 6.67 37.11
C GLY A 38 -49.73 5.65 36.40
N ILE A 39 -49.38 5.27 35.16
CA ILE A 39 -50.10 4.24 34.39
C ILE A 39 -50.06 2.87 35.09
N LEU A 40 -48.96 2.52 35.76
CA LEU A 40 -48.84 1.29 36.54
C LEU A 40 -49.71 1.28 37.81
N GLN A 41 -49.92 2.45 38.43
CA GLN A 41 -50.68 2.59 39.68
C GLN A 41 -52.18 2.80 39.46
N GLU A 42 -52.54 3.57 38.44
CA GLU A 42 -53.92 4.06 38.20
C GLU A 42 -54.60 3.39 36.99
N GLY A 43 -53.83 2.73 36.11
CA GLY A 43 -54.33 2.16 34.86
C GLY A 43 -54.89 0.74 34.99
N ASP A 44 -56.02 0.48 34.31
CA ASP A 44 -56.53 -0.88 34.08
C ASP A 44 -55.78 -1.51 32.89
N LEU A 45 -54.63 -2.11 33.18
CA LEU A 45 -53.76 -2.73 32.19
C LEU A 45 -53.89 -4.25 32.19
N GLU A 46 -53.79 -4.84 31.02
CA GLU A 46 -53.61 -6.28 30.89
C GLU A 46 -52.30 -6.73 31.58
N TYR A 47 -52.29 -7.96 32.10
CA TYR A 47 -51.17 -8.55 32.83
C TYR A 47 -49.83 -8.42 32.09
N THR A 48 -49.82 -8.65 30.79
CA THR A 48 -48.62 -8.54 29.94
C THR A 48 -48.08 -7.11 29.91
N SER A 49 -48.94 -6.13 29.67
CA SER A 49 -48.58 -4.70 29.67
C SER A 49 -48.07 -4.25 31.03
N LYS A 50 -48.67 -4.74 32.12
CA LYS A 50 -48.22 -4.47 33.49
C LYS A 50 -46.79 -4.97 33.72
N CYS A 51 -46.49 -6.20 33.31
CA CYS A 51 -45.14 -6.78 33.43
C CYS A 51 -44.10 -6.00 32.61
N LEU A 52 -44.47 -5.51 31.42
CA LEU A 52 -43.59 -4.69 30.58
C LEU A 52 -43.24 -3.35 31.24
N VAL A 53 -44.22 -2.68 31.83
CA VAL A 53 -44.01 -1.40 32.54
C VAL A 53 -43.19 -1.62 33.82
N GLU A 54 -43.48 -2.67 34.60
CA GLU A 54 -42.68 -3.03 35.78
C GLU A 54 -41.21 -3.34 35.41
N SER A 55 -41.00 -4.05 34.30
CA SER A 55 -39.67 -4.28 33.74
C SER A 55 -38.95 -2.97 33.42
N LEU A 56 -39.63 -2.00 32.81
CA LEU A 56 -39.04 -0.70 32.50
C LEU A 56 -38.65 0.10 33.75
N VAL A 57 -39.55 0.18 34.74
CA VAL A 57 -39.33 0.93 35.99
C VAL A 57 -38.18 0.32 36.81
N SER A 58 -37.93 -0.98 36.67
CA SER A 58 -36.89 -1.70 37.37
C SER A 58 -35.51 -1.64 36.69
N ILE A 59 -35.41 -1.10 35.46
CA ILE A 59 -34.12 -0.99 34.76
C ILE A 59 -33.22 0.02 35.46
N ASN A 60 -31.99 -0.41 35.79
CA ASN A 60 -30.92 0.50 36.15
C ASN A 60 -30.21 1.01 34.89
N PHE A 61 -30.50 2.26 34.52
CA PHE A 61 -29.92 2.92 33.36
C PHE A 61 -28.45 3.32 33.56
N GLU A 62 -27.89 3.24 34.78
CA GLU A 62 -26.44 3.44 35.00
C GLU A 62 -25.58 2.43 34.22
N ASN A 63 -26.10 1.22 34.00
CA ASN A 63 -25.45 0.18 33.20
C ASN A 63 -25.83 0.23 31.71
N HIS A 64 -26.74 1.14 31.32
CA HIS A 64 -27.23 1.30 29.95
C HIS A 64 -26.83 2.67 29.42
N LYS A 65 -25.53 2.85 29.14
CA LYS A 65 -25.04 4.12 28.58
C LYS A 65 -25.78 4.45 27.27
N ALA A 66 -26.28 5.68 27.17
CA ALA A 66 -27.01 6.18 26.00
C ALA A 66 -26.22 6.09 24.69
N ILE A 67 -24.90 6.31 24.78
CA ILE A 67 -23.98 6.20 23.65
C ILE A 67 -22.90 5.19 24.04
N ARG A 68 -22.64 4.21 23.17
CA ARG A 68 -21.53 3.27 23.37
C ARG A 68 -20.22 4.05 23.25
N PRO A 69 -19.21 3.79 24.09
CA PRO A 69 -17.94 4.55 24.06
C PRO A 69 -17.27 4.61 22.68
N GLU A 70 -17.36 3.53 21.90
CA GLU A 70 -16.82 3.44 20.54
C GLU A 70 -17.55 4.33 19.52
N LEU A 71 -18.77 4.77 19.85
CA LEU A 71 -19.62 5.59 18.99
C LEU A 71 -19.65 7.07 19.41
N ASP A 72 -19.05 7.42 20.55
CA ASP A 72 -18.94 8.81 21.01
C ASP A 72 -17.73 9.50 20.39
N LEU A 73 -17.80 9.73 19.08
CA LEU A 73 -16.67 10.14 18.24
C LEU A 73 -16.58 11.66 18.00
N LEU A 74 -17.56 12.43 18.48
CA LEU A 74 -17.71 13.84 18.15
C LEU A 74 -17.69 14.70 19.41
N ASP A 75 -16.79 15.69 19.42
CA ASP A 75 -16.70 16.71 20.48
C ASP A 75 -17.83 17.74 20.35
N GLU A 76 -18.18 18.13 19.13
CA GLU A 76 -19.23 19.11 18.84
C GLU A 76 -20.46 18.43 18.24
N LYS A 77 -21.63 18.63 18.86
CA LYS A 77 -22.91 18.03 18.46
C LYS A 77 -23.93 19.13 18.19
N VAL A 78 -24.64 19.03 17.06
CA VAL A 78 -25.76 19.92 16.71
C VAL A 78 -27.07 19.17 16.94
N THR A 79 -27.87 19.65 17.89
CA THR A 79 -29.18 19.06 18.21
C THR A 79 -30.28 19.78 17.44
N HIS A 80 -31.02 19.04 16.62
CA HIS A 80 -32.18 19.56 15.89
C HIS A 80 -33.43 19.39 16.75
N ILE A 81 -34.26 20.44 16.85
CA ILE A 81 -35.54 20.40 17.57
C ILE A 81 -36.62 20.21 16.52
N ILE A 82 -37.23 19.03 16.51
CA ILE A 82 -38.27 18.63 15.56
C ILE A 82 -39.49 18.16 16.36
N SER A 83 -40.67 18.68 16.02
CA SER A 83 -41.93 18.20 16.60
C SER A 83 -42.56 17.14 15.71
N LEU A 84 -43.20 16.15 16.34
CA LEU A 84 -43.99 15.13 15.63
C LEU A 84 -45.24 15.70 14.92
N PHE A 85 -45.62 16.94 15.25
CA PHE A 85 -46.76 17.62 14.66
C PHE A 85 -46.37 18.56 13.51
N ASP A 86 -45.09 18.71 13.23
CA ASP A 86 -44.61 19.56 12.13
C ASP A 86 -44.80 18.82 10.80
N GLU A 87 -45.20 19.55 9.76
CA GLU A 87 -45.13 19.05 8.39
C GLU A 87 -43.67 19.06 7.94
N ILE A 88 -43.07 17.87 7.78
CA ILE A 88 -41.68 17.69 7.35
C ILE A 88 -41.68 17.33 5.87
N ASP A 89 -40.98 18.11 5.05
CA ASP A 89 -40.68 17.72 3.66
C ASP A 89 -39.62 16.61 3.67
N PRO A 90 -39.93 15.38 3.21
CA PRO A 90 -38.96 14.30 3.18
C PRO A 90 -37.90 14.46 2.07
N GLU A 91 -38.05 15.46 1.18
CA GLU A 91 -37.11 15.76 0.08
C GLU A 91 -36.75 14.55 -0.80
N THR A 92 -37.63 13.54 -0.92
CA THR A 92 -37.39 12.28 -1.65
C THR A 92 -36.98 12.47 -3.11
N SER A 93 -37.22 13.66 -3.65
CA SER A 93 -36.80 14.03 -4.99
C SER A 93 -35.26 14.14 -5.15
N LEU A 94 -34.50 14.21 -4.04
CA LEU A 94 -33.04 14.23 -4.01
C LEU A 94 -32.42 12.84 -4.24
N ASP A 95 -33.15 11.75 -3.97
CA ASP A 95 -32.68 10.37 -4.21
C ASP A 95 -32.65 10.00 -5.70
N VAL A 96 -33.26 10.83 -6.55
CA VAL A 96 -33.35 10.61 -8.00
C VAL A 96 -32.31 11.46 -8.71
N PHE A 97 -31.46 10.80 -9.49
CA PHE A 97 -30.44 11.49 -10.28
C PHE A 97 -31.08 12.47 -11.27
N LYS A 98 -30.65 13.73 -11.21
CA LYS A 98 -31.10 14.81 -12.10
C LYS A 98 -29.89 15.56 -12.62
N PRO A 99 -29.91 16.01 -13.89
CA PRO A 99 -28.86 16.86 -14.42
C PRO A 99 -28.86 18.20 -13.69
N ASP A 100 -27.72 18.55 -13.11
CA ASP A 100 -27.49 19.83 -12.43
C ASP A 100 -26.78 20.81 -13.40
N PRO A 101 -27.44 21.90 -13.83
CA PRO A 101 -26.80 22.93 -14.66
C PRO A 101 -25.58 23.58 -13.99
N GLU A 102 -25.52 23.58 -12.65
CA GLU A 102 -24.44 24.15 -11.85
C GLU A 102 -23.47 23.10 -11.29
N PHE A 103 -23.51 21.86 -11.81
CA PHE A 103 -22.73 20.71 -11.32
C PHE A 103 -21.27 21.07 -11.00
N HIS A 104 -20.58 21.71 -11.95
CA HIS A 104 -19.16 22.06 -11.78
C HIS A 104 -18.91 23.06 -10.65
N GLN A 105 -19.85 23.96 -10.35
CA GLN A 105 -19.72 24.90 -9.25
C GLN A 105 -20.02 24.21 -7.91
N ASN A 106 -21.03 23.35 -7.88
CA ASN A 106 -21.42 22.62 -6.67
C ASN A 106 -20.37 21.58 -6.26
N GLU A 107 -19.75 20.89 -7.21
CA GLU A 107 -18.57 20.04 -6.98
C GLU A 107 -17.41 20.81 -6.33
N ARG A 108 -17.13 22.04 -6.81
CA ARG A 108 -16.07 22.87 -6.20
C ARG A 108 -16.40 23.30 -4.77
N LYS A 109 -17.67 23.64 -4.50
CA LYS A 109 -18.12 23.99 -3.14
C LYS A 109 -18.02 22.78 -2.21
N TYR A 110 -18.44 21.60 -2.68
CA TYR A 110 -18.35 20.35 -1.93
C TYR A 110 -16.90 19.99 -1.60
N GLU A 111 -16.00 20.09 -2.58
CA GLU A 111 -14.58 19.81 -2.40
C GLU A 111 -13.92 20.75 -1.38
N GLN A 112 -14.29 22.04 -1.37
CA GLN A 112 -13.85 22.99 -0.35
C GLN A 112 -14.38 22.63 1.04
N LEU A 113 -15.64 22.23 1.14
CA LEU A 113 -16.25 21.81 2.41
C LEU A 113 -15.62 20.53 2.95
N LYS A 114 -15.39 19.54 2.09
CA LYS A 114 -14.71 18.28 2.41
C LYS A 114 -13.33 18.54 3.02
N ARG A 115 -12.51 19.38 2.38
CA ARG A 115 -11.18 19.78 2.90
C ARG A 115 -11.24 20.49 4.24
N LYS A 116 -12.29 21.29 4.48
CA LYS A 116 -12.48 21.99 5.75
C LYS A 116 -12.83 21.03 6.89
N ILE A 117 -13.64 20.00 6.62
CA ILE A 117 -14.13 19.04 7.62
C ILE A 117 -13.09 17.97 7.94
N LEU A 118 -12.47 17.38 6.92
CA LEU A 118 -11.54 16.25 7.08
C LEU A 118 -10.07 16.70 7.24
N GLY A 119 -9.78 17.99 7.06
CA GLY A 119 -8.41 18.50 6.98
C GLY A 119 -7.71 18.10 5.68
N GLU A 120 -6.45 18.51 5.53
CA GLU A 120 -5.54 17.98 4.50
C GLU A 120 -5.01 16.59 4.88
N GLU A 121 -5.88 15.70 5.37
CA GLU A 121 -5.56 14.28 5.30
C GLU A 121 -5.71 13.86 3.84
N GLU A 122 -4.59 14.02 3.15
CA GLU A 122 -4.36 13.72 1.74
C GLU A 122 -4.86 12.31 1.42
N ASP A 123 -6.07 12.25 0.89
CA ASP A 123 -6.63 11.14 0.14
C ASP A 123 -5.55 10.56 -0.78
N HIS A 124 -4.99 9.39 -0.45
CA HIS A 124 -4.09 8.61 -1.30
C HIS A 124 -4.83 8.11 -2.55
N THR A 125 -5.24 9.03 -3.40
CA THR A 125 -5.94 8.77 -4.65
C THR A 125 -4.92 8.42 -5.74
N GLU A 126 -5.35 7.64 -6.73
CA GLU A 126 -4.60 7.38 -7.96
C GLU A 126 -4.16 8.70 -8.64
N THR A 127 -4.93 9.77 -8.46
CA THR A 127 -4.60 11.12 -8.93
C THR A 127 -3.35 11.69 -8.28
N ASP A 128 -3.15 11.45 -6.98
CA ASP A 128 -1.95 11.90 -6.26
C ASP A 128 -0.71 11.12 -6.66
N LEU A 129 -0.83 9.80 -6.89
CA LEU A 129 0.26 9.00 -7.42
C LEU A 129 0.67 9.44 -8.84
N VAL A 130 -0.29 9.70 -9.72
CA VAL A 130 0.00 10.25 -11.05
C VAL A 130 0.68 11.62 -10.96
N SER A 131 0.26 12.47 -10.02
CA SER A 131 0.90 13.76 -9.78
C SER A 131 2.35 13.60 -9.28
N LEU A 132 2.59 12.64 -8.39
CA LEU A 132 3.91 12.32 -7.84
C LEU A 132 4.84 11.80 -8.94
N ARG A 133 4.40 10.83 -9.73
CA ARG A 133 5.13 10.29 -10.89
C ARG A 133 5.54 11.40 -11.85
N ARG A 134 4.59 12.29 -12.19
CA ARG A 134 4.86 13.44 -13.06
C ARG A 134 5.93 14.36 -12.49
N LYS A 135 5.87 14.70 -11.20
CA LYS A 135 6.87 15.55 -10.54
C LYS A 135 8.25 14.88 -10.52
N ILE A 136 8.33 13.58 -10.23
CA ILE A 136 9.58 12.82 -10.26
C ILE A 136 10.19 12.84 -11.67
N TYR A 137 9.39 12.49 -12.68
CA TYR A 137 9.82 12.49 -14.09
C TYR A 137 10.33 13.86 -14.53
N GLN A 138 9.58 14.94 -14.25
CA GLN A 138 9.98 16.31 -14.58
C GLN A 138 11.28 16.71 -13.88
N THR A 139 11.45 16.29 -12.63
CA THR A 139 12.67 16.57 -11.86
C THR A 139 13.87 15.84 -12.47
N ILE A 140 13.74 14.56 -12.79
CA ILE A 140 14.82 13.76 -13.41
C ILE A 140 15.21 14.34 -14.77
N THR A 141 14.23 14.64 -15.62
CA THR A 141 14.46 15.12 -17.00
C THR A 141 14.98 16.55 -17.09
N SER A 142 14.61 17.42 -16.15
CA SER A 142 15.11 18.80 -16.09
C SER A 142 16.46 18.96 -15.38
N SER A 143 16.96 17.90 -14.73
CA SER A 143 18.22 17.94 -14.00
C SER A 143 19.42 17.72 -14.91
N LEU A 144 20.49 18.48 -14.70
CA LEU A 144 21.69 18.40 -15.53
C LEU A 144 22.52 17.14 -15.24
N ASN A 145 22.60 16.77 -13.97
CA ASN A 145 23.39 15.64 -13.48
C ASN A 145 22.70 14.96 -12.29
N TYR A 146 23.21 13.80 -11.88
CA TYR A 146 22.56 12.97 -10.86
C TYR A 146 22.62 13.59 -9.46
N GLU A 147 23.61 14.45 -9.19
CA GLU A 147 23.73 15.14 -7.90
C GLU A 147 22.63 16.19 -7.74
N ASP A 148 22.42 17.00 -8.78
CA ASP A 148 21.33 17.98 -8.86
C ASP A 148 19.96 17.28 -8.79
N ALA A 149 19.77 16.22 -9.57
CA ALA A 149 18.55 15.42 -9.51
C ALA A 149 18.30 14.86 -8.10
N GLY A 150 19.32 14.23 -7.50
CA GLY A 150 19.20 13.66 -6.16
C GLY A 150 18.90 14.72 -5.10
N HIS A 151 19.54 15.90 -5.18
CA HIS A 151 19.27 17.00 -4.26
C HIS A 151 17.85 17.54 -4.41
N LYS A 152 17.39 17.80 -5.64
CA LYS A 152 16.03 18.25 -5.94
C LYS A 152 14.99 17.24 -5.50
N LEU A 153 15.18 15.95 -5.77
CA LEU A 153 14.26 14.89 -5.36
C LEU A 153 14.17 14.78 -3.83
N LEU A 154 15.28 14.93 -3.10
CA LEU A 154 15.27 14.91 -1.63
C LEU A 154 14.65 16.18 -1.01
N GLN A 155 14.90 17.35 -1.59
CA GLN A 155 14.48 18.63 -1.01
C GLN A 155 13.07 19.06 -1.44
N LEU A 156 12.68 18.82 -2.69
CA LEU A 156 11.44 19.34 -3.28
C LEU A 156 10.24 18.40 -3.09
N LEU A 157 10.45 17.08 -3.04
CA LEU A 157 9.33 16.13 -3.02
C LEU A 157 8.85 15.78 -1.62
N ARG A 158 9.60 16.09 -0.55
CA ARG A 158 9.30 15.68 0.84
C ARG A 158 8.68 14.28 0.89
N ILE A 159 9.36 13.30 0.26
CA ILE A 159 8.85 11.94 0.08
C ILE A 159 8.40 11.43 1.45
N LYS A 160 7.10 11.15 1.58
CA LYS A 160 6.54 10.64 2.83
C LYS A 160 6.99 9.18 3.00
N PRO A 161 7.15 8.70 4.25
CA PRO A 161 7.37 7.28 4.50
C PRO A 161 6.31 6.44 3.79
N GLY A 162 6.72 5.47 2.98
CA GLY A 162 5.87 4.63 2.14
C GLY A 162 5.90 4.97 0.64
N GLN A 163 6.39 6.16 0.24
CA GLN A 163 6.50 6.57 -1.17
C GLN A 163 7.86 6.25 -1.81
N GLU A 164 8.80 5.67 -1.05
CA GLU A 164 10.15 5.35 -1.53
C GLU A 164 10.13 4.36 -2.70
N MET A 165 9.22 3.39 -2.66
CA MET A 165 9.07 2.40 -3.73
C MET A 165 8.69 3.07 -5.04
N GLU A 166 7.76 4.03 -5.00
CA GLU A 166 7.29 4.75 -6.18
C GLU A 166 8.43 5.59 -6.79
N LEU A 167 9.28 6.19 -5.97
CA LEU A 167 10.49 6.86 -6.46
C LEU A 167 11.45 5.87 -7.14
N CYS A 168 11.74 4.72 -6.52
CA CYS A 168 12.63 3.72 -7.10
C CYS A 168 12.08 3.17 -8.43
N VAL A 169 10.76 2.94 -8.52
CA VAL A 169 10.06 2.53 -9.75
C VAL A 169 10.28 3.59 -10.82
N MET A 170 9.96 4.86 -10.52
CA MET A 170 10.10 5.95 -11.48
C MET A 170 11.55 6.17 -11.94
N ILE A 171 12.55 5.98 -11.08
CA ILE A 171 13.97 6.05 -11.48
C ILE A 171 14.29 4.97 -12.53
N LEU A 172 13.83 3.73 -12.30
CA LEU A 172 14.06 2.64 -13.23
C LEU A 172 13.24 2.80 -14.52
N GLU A 173 11.97 3.19 -14.44
CA GLU A 173 11.13 3.43 -15.62
C GLU A 173 11.73 4.51 -16.51
N CYS A 174 12.10 5.67 -15.95
CA CYS A 174 12.83 6.72 -16.66
C CYS A 174 14.12 6.18 -17.30
N CYS A 175 14.85 5.31 -16.61
CA CYS A 175 16.06 4.69 -17.15
C CYS A 175 15.73 3.84 -18.39
N THR A 176 14.67 3.03 -18.35
CA THR A 176 14.28 2.14 -19.44
C THR A 176 13.70 2.82 -20.68
N GLU A 177 13.26 4.07 -20.56
CA GLU A 177 12.81 4.88 -21.70
C GLU A 177 13.97 5.53 -22.48
N GLU A 178 15.19 5.46 -21.96
CA GLU A 178 16.37 5.91 -22.70
C GLU A 178 16.71 4.95 -23.86
N ILE A 179 17.31 5.47 -24.92
CA ILE A 179 17.77 4.62 -26.04
C ILE A 179 19.00 3.81 -25.62
N THR A 180 19.88 4.42 -24.82
CA THR A 180 21.12 3.80 -24.33
C THR A 180 21.24 4.01 -22.82
N TYR A 181 21.84 3.05 -22.13
CA TYR A 181 22.03 3.16 -20.69
C TYR A 181 22.91 4.36 -20.33
N ARG A 182 22.39 5.25 -19.48
CA ARG A 182 23.12 6.37 -18.91
C ARG A 182 23.52 6.04 -17.48
N SER A 183 24.81 6.14 -17.18
CA SER A 183 25.35 5.91 -15.83
C SER A 183 24.72 6.84 -14.77
N PHE A 184 24.14 7.97 -15.19
CA PHE A 184 23.30 8.86 -14.38
C PHE A 184 22.34 8.10 -13.44
N TYR A 185 21.60 7.11 -13.96
CA TYR A 185 20.57 6.42 -13.17
C TYR A 185 21.17 5.49 -12.11
N GLY A 186 22.30 4.83 -12.40
CA GLY A 186 23.01 4.00 -11.43
C GLY A 186 23.60 4.84 -10.28
N HIS A 187 24.21 5.99 -10.59
CA HIS A 187 24.71 6.91 -9.56
C HIS A 187 23.56 7.50 -8.73
N LEU A 188 22.44 7.83 -9.36
CA LEU A 188 21.25 8.35 -8.67
C LEU A 188 20.69 7.30 -7.69
N ALA A 189 20.52 6.05 -8.14
CA ALA A 189 20.07 4.95 -7.30
C ALA A 189 21.04 4.68 -6.13
N HIS A 190 22.35 4.65 -6.39
CA HIS A 190 23.36 4.50 -5.34
C HIS A 190 23.25 5.60 -4.28
N ARG A 191 23.07 6.86 -4.70
CA ARG A 191 22.90 7.98 -3.77
C ARG A 191 21.69 7.79 -2.84
N PHE A 192 20.57 7.26 -3.35
CA PHE A 192 19.41 6.94 -2.51
C PHE A 192 19.66 5.76 -1.57
N CYS A 193 20.33 4.70 -2.03
CA CYS A 193 20.74 3.58 -1.18
C CYS A 193 21.61 4.03 0.01
N LEU A 194 22.53 4.98 -0.20
CA LEU A 194 23.35 5.55 0.88
C LEU A 194 22.55 6.37 1.90
N LYS A 195 21.36 6.86 1.52
CA LYS A 195 20.55 7.73 2.35
C LYS A 195 19.69 6.97 3.35
N SER A 196 19.09 5.85 2.95
CA SER A 196 18.21 5.04 3.80
C SER A 196 18.17 3.59 3.34
N LYS A 197 18.14 2.67 4.31
CA LYS A 197 17.94 1.23 4.07
C LYS A 197 16.61 0.91 3.37
N ALA A 198 15.61 1.80 3.50
CA ALA A 198 14.34 1.65 2.80
C ALA A 198 14.52 1.58 1.27
N TYR A 199 15.38 2.45 0.72
CA TYR A 199 15.65 2.45 -0.73
C TYR A 199 16.39 1.19 -1.20
N ILE A 200 17.28 0.64 -0.36
CA ILE A 200 17.93 -0.64 -0.64
C ILE A 200 16.87 -1.73 -0.78
N GLU A 201 15.92 -1.81 0.16
CA GLU A 201 14.84 -2.79 0.11
C GLU A 201 13.90 -2.59 -1.09
N CYS A 202 13.57 -1.33 -1.43
CA CYS A 202 12.82 -1.01 -2.64
C CYS A 202 13.53 -1.49 -3.92
N PHE A 203 14.84 -1.24 -4.06
CA PHE A 203 15.60 -1.70 -5.23
C PHE A 203 15.79 -3.23 -5.26
N LYS A 204 15.88 -3.90 -4.10
CA LYS A 204 15.86 -5.38 -4.02
C LYS A 204 14.54 -5.93 -4.56
N ASN A 205 13.42 -5.39 -4.09
CA ASN A 205 12.09 -5.79 -4.55
C ASN A 205 11.90 -5.51 -6.05
N LEU A 206 12.38 -4.38 -6.54
CA LEU A 206 12.40 -4.08 -7.97
C LEU A 206 13.22 -5.10 -8.76
N PHE A 207 14.40 -5.49 -8.30
CA PHE A 207 15.20 -6.52 -8.98
C PHE A 207 14.40 -7.81 -9.17
N VAL A 208 13.75 -8.30 -8.11
CA VAL A 208 12.94 -9.53 -8.14
C VAL A 208 11.75 -9.37 -9.09
N GLN A 209 11.00 -8.27 -8.98
CA GLN A 209 9.85 -7.98 -9.83
C GLN A 209 10.23 -7.91 -11.31
N GLN A 210 11.34 -7.24 -11.63
CA GLN A 210 11.84 -7.13 -13.00
C GLN A 210 12.32 -8.48 -13.52
N TYR A 211 13.02 -9.27 -12.70
CA TYR A 211 13.51 -10.59 -13.10
C TYR A 211 12.37 -11.56 -13.47
N VAL A 212 11.29 -11.58 -12.67
CA VAL A 212 10.10 -12.41 -12.95
C VAL A 212 9.37 -11.97 -14.23
N THR A 213 9.41 -10.67 -14.54
CA THR A 213 8.67 -10.08 -15.67
C THR A 213 9.52 -9.78 -16.90
N LEU A 214 10.77 -10.25 -16.97
CA LEU A 214 11.70 -10.00 -18.10
C LEU A 214 11.11 -10.32 -19.47
N HIS A 215 10.27 -11.36 -19.57
CA HIS A 215 9.63 -11.78 -20.83
C HIS A 215 8.65 -10.75 -21.39
N ARG A 216 8.23 -9.77 -20.59
CA ARG A 216 7.34 -8.66 -20.99
C ARG A 216 8.11 -7.45 -21.50
N LEU A 217 9.43 -7.42 -21.30
CA LEU A 217 10.27 -6.31 -21.69
C LEU A 217 10.76 -6.49 -23.13
N GLU A 218 10.74 -5.40 -23.89
CA GLU A 218 11.42 -5.33 -25.17
C GLU A 218 12.94 -5.46 -25.00
N THR A 219 13.63 -5.95 -26.03
CA THR A 219 15.07 -6.27 -25.99
C THR A 219 15.94 -5.10 -25.51
N ASN A 220 15.63 -3.86 -25.91
CA ASN A 220 16.40 -2.70 -25.48
C ASN A 220 16.17 -2.37 -23.99
N LYS A 221 14.91 -2.43 -23.54
CA LYS A 221 14.56 -2.20 -22.13
C LYS A 221 15.23 -3.25 -21.25
N LEU A 222 15.19 -4.52 -21.64
CA LEU A 222 15.88 -5.61 -20.94
C LEU A 222 17.38 -5.32 -20.79
N ARG A 223 18.05 -4.87 -21.85
CA ARG A 223 19.47 -4.48 -21.80
C ARG A 223 19.71 -3.38 -20.78
N ILE A 224 18.88 -2.34 -20.80
CA ILE A 224 19.02 -1.18 -19.89
C ILE A 224 18.81 -1.60 -18.44
N VAL A 225 17.79 -2.42 -18.15
CA VAL A 225 17.54 -2.94 -16.80
C VAL A 225 18.73 -3.77 -16.31
N ALA A 226 19.29 -4.64 -17.14
CA ALA A 226 20.47 -5.43 -16.79
C ALA A 226 21.69 -4.54 -16.49
N MET A 227 21.95 -3.52 -17.32
CA MET A 227 23.05 -2.58 -17.11
C MET A 227 22.85 -1.72 -15.84
N PHE A 228 21.61 -1.31 -15.55
CA PHE A 228 21.26 -0.59 -14.33
C PHE A 228 21.58 -1.43 -13.08
N PHE A 229 21.12 -2.69 -13.04
CA PHE A 229 21.37 -3.55 -11.88
C PHE A 229 22.84 -3.96 -11.74
N ALA A 230 23.57 -4.17 -12.84
CA ALA A 230 25.01 -4.38 -12.80
C ALA A 230 25.74 -3.19 -12.19
N HIS A 231 25.34 -1.95 -12.51
CA HIS A 231 25.94 -0.75 -11.92
C HIS A 231 25.73 -0.71 -10.41
N VAL A 232 24.49 -0.83 -9.92
CA VAL A 232 24.23 -0.70 -8.48
C VAL A 232 24.85 -1.83 -7.66
N LEU A 233 24.99 -3.03 -8.23
CA LEU A 233 25.73 -4.14 -7.62
C LEU A 233 27.24 -3.88 -7.58
N ALA A 234 27.83 -3.42 -8.69
CA ALA A 234 29.25 -3.09 -8.76
C ALA A 234 29.64 -1.92 -7.84
N ALA A 235 28.71 -1.00 -7.58
CA ALA A 235 28.88 0.10 -6.65
C ALA A 235 28.63 -0.27 -5.18
N ASP A 236 28.36 -1.54 -4.87
CA ASP A 236 27.96 -2.03 -3.54
C ASP A 236 26.74 -1.27 -2.94
N ALA A 237 25.87 -0.72 -3.80
CA ALA A 237 24.65 -0.03 -3.41
C ALA A 237 23.49 -1.01 -3.13
N LEU A 238 23.54 -2.20 -3.72
CA LEU A 238 22.57 -3.27 -3.56
C LEU A 238 23.31 -4.53 -3.08
N PRO A 239 22.81 -5.27 -2.09
CA PRO A 239 23.46 -6.49 -1.64
C PRO A 239 23.39 -7.56 -2.75
N TRP A 240 24.48 -8.31 -2.89
CA TRP A 240 24.62 -9.37 -3.90
C TRP A 240 23.67 -10.55 -3.68
N GLU A 241 23.04 -10.64 -2.51
CA GLU A 241 21.96 -11.56 -2.14
C GLU A 241 20.83 -11.62 -3.19
N VAL A 242 20.57 -10.51 -3.89
CA VAL A 242 19.54 -10.45 -4.93
C VAL A 242 19.82 -11.41 -6.09
N LEU A 243 21.08 -11.78 -6.33
CA LEU A 243 21.45 -12.72 -7.39
C LEU A 243 20.98 -14.15 -7.08
N GLY A 244 20.66 -14.49 -5.83
CA GLY A 244 20.09 -15.78 -5.46
C GLY A 244 18.72 -16.06 -6.09
N ASN A 245 18.06 -15.04 -6.62
CA ASN A 245 16.81 -15.20 -7.39
C ASN A 245 17.04 -15.72 -8.82
N ILE A 246 18.29 -15.79 -9.28
CA ILE A 246 18.66 -16.26 -10.62
C ILE A 246 19.03 -17.74 -10.56
N ARG A 247 18.22 -18.60 -11.18
CA ARG A 247 18.53 -20.02 -11.34
C ARG A 247 19.00 -20.32 -12.75
N LEU A 248 20.25 -20.72 -12.93
CA LEU A 248 20.89 -20.95 -14.24
C LEU A 248 20.92 -22.44 -14.60
N THR A 249 19.75 -22.99 -14.89
CA THR A 249 19.58 -24.38 -15.37
C THR A 249 18.90 -24.39 -16.74
N GLU A 250 18.91 -25.53 -17.43
CA GLU A 250 18.22 -25.68 -18.71
C GLU A 250 16.70 -25.53 -18.57
N GLU A 251 16.13 -25.99 -17.44
CA GLU A 251 14.70 -26.06 -17.17
C GLU A 251 14.13 -24.74 -16.62
N ASP A 252 14.88 -24.03 -15.77
CA ASP A 252 14.39 -22.82 -15.10
C ASP A 252 14.70 -21.53 -15.87
N THR A 253 15.49 -21.59 -16.95
CA THR A 253 15.86 -20.39 -17.72
C THR A 253 15.13 -20.27 -19.06
N THR A 254 14.54 -19.09 -19.28
CA THR A 254 14.03 -18.65 -20.58
C THR A 254 15.10 -17.93 -21.39
N THR A 255 14.89 -17.74 -22.70
CA THR A 255 15.76 -16.92 -23.56
C THR A 255 15.98 -15.52 -23.00
N PHE A 256 14.93 -14.88 -22.45
CA PHE A 256 15.01 -13.55 -21.85
C PHE A 256 15.89 -13.54 -20.60
N SER A 257 15.71 -14.50 -19.70
CA SER A 257 16.57 -14.63 -18.51
C SER A 257 18.04 -14.84 -18.88
N ARG A 258 18.33 -15.65 -19.92
CA ARG A 258 19.70 -15.88 -20.41
C ARG A 258 20.33 -14.61 -20.99
N ILE A 259 19.57 -13.83 -21.75
CA ILE A 259 20.03 -12.54 -22.28
C ILE A 259 20.28 -11.54 -21.14
N PHE A 260 19.39 -11.49 -20.14
CA PHE A 260 19.53 -10.64 -18.97
C PHE A 260 20.80 -10.99 -18.18
N VAL A 261 20.98 -12.26 -17.82
CA VAL A 261 22.17 -12.75 -17.09
C VAL A 261 23.44 -12.49 -17.91
N LYS A 262 23.40 -12.71 -19.22
CA LYS A 262 24.54 -12.39 -20.10
C LYS A 262 24.96 -10.93 -19.96
N ILE A 263 24.03 -9.99 -20.12
CA ILE A 263 24.32 -8.55 -20.10
C ILE A 263 24.75 -8.13 -18.69
N LEU A 264 24.06 -8.62 -17.65
CA LEU A 264 24.37 -8.33 -16.26
C LEU A 264 25.82 -8.71 -15.92
N PHE A 265 26.23 -9.94 -16.20
CA PHE A 265 27.58 -10.41 -15.87
C PHE A 265 28.67 -9.81 -16.77
N GLN A 266 28.37 -9.52 -18.04
CA GLN A 266 29.32 -8.81 -18.91
C GLN A 266 29.59 -7.40 -18.39
N GLU A 267 28.55 -6.65 -18.01
CA GLU A 267 28.68 -5.32 -17.44
C GLU A 267 29.37 -5.34 -16.06
N LEU A 268 29.06 -6.32 -15.21
CA LEU A 268 29.77 -6.52 -13.93
C LEU A 268 31.26 -6.79 -14.16
N SER A 269 31.60 -7.64 -15.13
CA SER A 269 32.99 -7.94 -15.47
C SER A 269 33.72 -6.72 -16.03
N GLU A 270 33.03 -5.87 -16.80
CA GLU A 270 33.62 -4.62 -17.31
C GLU A 270 33.92 -3.62 -16.19
N LYS A 271 33.03 -3.51 -15.19
CA LYS A 271 33.19 -2.58 -14.06
C LYS A 271 34.19 -3.05 -13.00
N LEU A 272 34.16 -4.35 -12.66
CA LEU A 272 34.94 -4.90 -11.54
C LEU A 272 36.23 -5.58 -11.98
N GLY A 273 36.32 -5.98 -13.26
CA GLY A 273 37.45 -6.76 -13.76
C GLY A 273 37.68 -8.03 -12.94
N VAL A 274 38.89 -8.19 -12.43
CA VAL A 274 39.29 -9.36 -11.62
C VAL A 274 38.53 -9.44 -10.29
N GLY A 275 38.09 -8.30 -9.75
CA GLY A 275 37.34 -8.25 -8.48
C GLY A 275 35.97 -8.93 -8.55
N LEU A 276 35.44 -9.20 -9.75
CA LEU A 276 34.23 -9.99 -9.91
C LEU A 276 34.43 -11.44 -9.41
N ASP A 277 35.57 -12.07 -9.76
CA ASP A 277 35.83 -13.44 -9.33
C ASP A 277 36.00 -13.51 -7.80
N GLU A 278 36.69 -12.53 -7.20
CA GLU A 278 36.83 -12.43 -5.74
C GLU A 278 35.47 -12.35 -5.03
N LYS A 279 34.53 -11.55 -5.54
CA LYS A 279 33.16 -11.46 -4.99
C LYS A 279 32.38 -12.77 -5.15
N LEU A 280 32.51 -13.45 -6.29
CA LEU A 280 31.77 -14.69 -6.58
C LEU A 280 32.31 -15.91 -5.85
N GLN A 281 33.59 -15.91 -5.45
CA GLN A 281 34.21 -16.97 -4.67
C GLN A 281 34.11 -16.75 -3.15
N ASP A 282 33.42 -15.70 -2.68
CA ASP A 282 33.22 -15.44 -1.25
C ASP A 282 32.50 -16.63 -0.57
N PRO A 283 33.14 -17.31 0.40
CA PRO A 283 32.54 -18.43 1.12
C PRO A 283 31.22 -18.07 1.82
N ALA A 284 31.05 -16.83 2.28
CA ALA A 284 29.82 -16.39 2.96
C ALA A 284 28.62 -16.32 2.01
N MET A 285 28.87 -16.19 0.70
CA MET A 285 27.85 -16.05 -0.35
C MET A 285 27.70 -17.32 -1.20
N GLU A 286 28.38 -18.41 -0.82
CA GLU A 286 28.42 -19.64 -1.61
C GLU A 286 27.03 -20.26 -1.80
N GLU A 287 26.17 -20.22 -0.78
CA GLU A 287 24.77 -20.68 -0.88
C GLU A 287 23.93 -19.77 -1.78
N THR A 288 24.12 -18.45 -1.68
CA THR A 288 23.41 -17.47 -2.50
C THR A 288 23.69 -17.67 -3.99
N PHE A 289 24.93 -18.00 -4.36
CA PHE A 289 25.32 -18.18 -5.76
C PHE A 289 25.15 -19.61 -6.28
N GLU A 290 24.76 -20.56 -5.44
CA GLU A 290 24.53 -21.96 -5.82
C GLU A 290 23.53 -22.10 -6.98
N PRO A 291 22.41 -21.36 -7.03
CA PRO A 291 21.49 -21.40 -8.18
C PRO A 291 22.11 -20.96 -9.51
N ILE A 292 23.17 -20.14 -9.49
CA ILE A 292 23.91 -19.67 -10.68
C ILE A 292 25.06 -20.63 -11.01
N PHE A 293 25.71 -21.17 -9.98
CA PHE A 293 26.82 -22.13 -10.06
C PHE A 293 26.42 -23.48 -9.43
N PRO A 294 25.47 -24.20 -10.05
CA PRO A 294 24.87 -25.40 -9.46
C PRO A 294 25.89 -26.51 -9.29
N LYS A 295 25.88 -27.18 -8.12
CA LYS A 295 26.78 -28.30 -7.79
C LYS A 295 26.03 -29.63 -7.61
N ASP A 296 24.72 -29.60 -7.84
CA ASP A 296 23.78 -30.70 -7.65
C ASP A 296 23.98 -31.85 -8.65
N HIS A 297 24.04 -31.51 -9.94
CA HIS A 297 24.01 -32.49 -11.02
C HIS A 297 24.98 -32.11 -12.15
N PRO A 298 25.77 -33.07 -12.71
CA PRO A 298 26.74 -32.80 -13.77
C PRO A 298 26.16 -32.09 -15.00
N LYS A 299 24.87 -32.32 -15.30
CA LYS A 299 24.16 -31.64 -16.39
C LYS A 299 24.03 -30.13 -16.14
N ASN A 300 23.64 -29.74 -14.94
CA ASN A 300 23.46 -28.34 -14.54
C ASN A 300 24.81 -27.61 -14.46
N MET A 301 25.82 -28.28 -13.88
CA MET A 301 27.21 -27.79 -13.87
C MET A 301 27.70 -27.47 -15.29
N ARG A 302 27.54 -28.43 -16.23
CA ARG A 302 27.92 -28.25 -17.63
C ARG A 302 27.15 -27.13 -18.31
N PHE A 303 25.86 -26.98 -18.00
CA PHE A 303 25.03 -25.92 -18.56
C PHE A 303 25.56 -24.54 -18.14
N SER A 304 25.74 -24.31 -16.84
CA SER A 304 26.30 -23.05 -16.31
C SER A 304 27.70 -22.77 -16.87
N MET A 305 28.59 -23.78 -16.88
CA MET A 305 29.94 -23.68 -17.48
C MET A 305 29.92 -23.29 -18.96
N LYS A 306 29.06 -23.93 -19.76
CA LYS A 306 28.91 -23.62 -21.19
C LYS A 306 28.35 -22.22 -21.40
N PHE A 307 27.37 -21.83 -20.61
CA PHE A 307 26.78 -20.49 -20.66
C PHE A 307 27.84 -19.41 -20.41
N PHE A 308 28.58 -19.49 -19.30
CA PHE A 308 29.61 -18.51 -18.97
C PHE A 308 30.78 -18.50 -19.96
N THR A 309 31.15 -19.67 -20.49
CA THR A 309 32.16 -19.74 -21.56
C THR A 309 31.65 -19.07 -22.84
N PHE A 310 30.39 -19.28 -23.21
CA PHE A 310 29.76 -18.69 -24.40
C PHE A 310 29.69 -17.16 -24.34
N ILE A 311 29.46 -16.58 -23.17
CA ILE A 311 29.43 -15.12 -22.99
C ILE A 311 30.81 -14.49 -22.77
N GLY A 312 31.89 -15.28 -22.84
CA GLY A 312 33.27 -14.80 -22.69
C GLY A 312 33.79 -14.73 -21.26
N LEU A 313 33.03 -15.24 -20.28
CA LEU A 313 33.34 -15.21 -18.85
C LEU A 313 33.65 -16.61 -18.31
N GLY A 314 34.39 -17.43 -19.07
CA GLY A 314 34.71 -18.80 -18.65
C GLY A 314 35.51 -18.88 -17.34
N GLY A 315 36.26 -17.82 -16.98
CA GLY A 315 37.13 -17.76 -15.80
C GLY A 315 36.39 -17.95 -14.48
N ILE A 316 35.19 -17.36 -14.32
CA ILE A 316 34.41 -17.42 -13.07
C ILE A 316 33.84 -18.81 -12.77
N THR A 317 34.00 -19.77 -13.68
CA THR A 317 33.54 -21.17 -13.50
C THR A 317 34.66 -22.12 -13.05
N GLY A 318 35.79 -21.59 -12.56
CA GLY A 318 36.95 -22.37 -12.13
C GLY A 318 36.62 -23.46 -11.10
N LYS A 319 35.92 -23.12 -10.01
CA LYS A 319 35.51 -24.05 -8.96
C LYS A 319 34.59 -25.17 -9.49
N LEU A 320 33.64 -24.83 -10.35
CA LEU A 320 32.76 -25.81 -11.02
C LEU A 320 33.53 -26.79 -11.90
N ARG A 321 34.54 -26.30 -12.64
CA ARG A 321 35.39 -27.15 -13.50
C ARG A 321 36.17 -28.16 -12.67
N GLN A 322 36.75 -27.73 -11.55
CA GLN A 322 37.47 -28.61 -10.64
C GLN A 322 36.54 -29.67 -10.03
N LEU A 323 35.35 -29.27 -9.57
CA LEU A 323 34.35 -30.20 -9.04
C LEU A 323 33.90 -31.21 -10.09
N LEU A 324 33.64 -30.79 -11.32
CA LEU A 324 33.21 -31.69 -12.39
C LEU A 324 34.33 -32.67 -12.79
N GLN A 325 35.60 -32.23 -12.75
CA GLN A 325 36.75 -33.11 -12.99
C GLN A 325 36.90 -34.16 -11.89
N ALA A 326 36.65 -33.81 -10.63
CA ALA A 326 36.74 -34.75 -9.50
C ALA A 326 35.65 -35.84 -9.50
N LEU A 327 34.60 -35.70 -10.33
CA LEU A 327 33.53 -36.69 -10.50
C LEU A 327 33.89 -37.80 -11.52
N TYR A 328 35.03 -37.70 -12.20
CA TYR A 328 35.54 -38.64 -13.21
C TYR A 328 36.93 -39.15 -12.84
#